data_AF-A0A2K1FQ64-F1
#
_entry.id   AF-A0A2K1FQ64-F1
#
_cell.length_a   1.000
_cell.length_b   1.000
_cell.length_c   1.000
_cell.angle_alpha   90.00
_cell.angle_beta   90.00
_cell.angle_gamma   90.00
#
_symmetry.space_group_name_H-M   'P 1'
#
loop_
_entity.id
_entity.type
_entity.pdbx_description
1 polymer ?
#
loop_
_entity_poly.entity_id
_entity_poly.type
_entity_poly.pdbx_seq_one_letter_code
_entity_poly.pdbx_strand_id
1 'polypeptide(L)'
;EMALGTAIGAITFTGSIVAFAKLQGLVTGKPLAFPFQHHLNAALGVLTILLIVWLVQSNADAPMWLIVAVSLALGLLLILPIGGADMPVVISMLNSYSGWAAAGIGFTLQNNLLIVTGALVGSSGAILSYIMCKGMNRSIFNVILGGFGGDSGAASAAA
;
A
#
# COMPACT_ATOMS: atom_id res chain seq x y z
N GLU A 1 0.89 -16.44 -9.16
CA GLU A 1 1.61 -15.16 -9.40
C GLU A 1 0.70 -14.08 -9.95
N MET A 2 -0.11 -14.38 -10.98
CA MET A 2 -1.05 -13.42 -11.58
C MET A 2 -1.91 -12.66 -10.56
N ALA A 3 -2.60 -13.38 -9.67
CA ALA A 3 -3.48 -12.78 -8.67
C ALA A 3 -2.74 -11.87 -7.66
N LEU A 4 -1.51 -12.23 -7.30
CA LEU A 4 -0.64 -11.40 -6.44
C LEU A 4 -0.22 -10.13 -7.16
N GLY A 5 0.24 -10.23 -8.41
CA GLY A 5 0.60 -9.07 -9.23
C GLY A 5 -0.59 -8.12 -9.42
N THR A 6 -1.77 -8.67 -9.72
CA THR A 6 -3.02 -7.90 -9.84
C THR A 6 -3.41 -7.21 -8.54
N ALA A 7 -3.36 -7.91 -7.41
CA ALA A 7 -3.71 -7.34 -6.11
C ALA A 7 -2.78 -6.18 -5.72
N ILE A 8 -1.46 -6.38 -5.82
CA ILE A 8 -0.46 -5.34 -5.54
C ILE A 8 -0.65 -4.15 -6.49
N GLY A 9 -0.87 -4.40 -7.78
CA GLY A 9 -1.13 -3.36 -8.78
C GLY A 9 -2.38 -2.54 -8.48
N ALA A 10 -3.50 -3.18 -8.09
CA ALA A 10 -4.74 -2.51 -7.74
C ALA A 10 -4.64 -1.66 -6.46
N ILE A 11 -3.95 -2.18 -5.43
CA ILE A 11 -3.63 -1.42 -4.20
C ILE A 11 -2.81 -0.18 -4.58
N THR A 12 -1.80 -0.37 -5.43
CA THR A 12 -0.89 0.70 -5.85
C THR A 12 -1.62 1.78 -6.65
N PHE A 13 -2.49 1.38 -7.56
CA PHE A 13 -3.28 2.27 -8.41
C PHE A 13 -4.17 3.21 -7.57
N THR A 14 -5.00 2.63 -6.71
CA THR A 14 -5.91 3.42 -5.85
C THR A 14 -5.15 4.22 -4.80
N GLY A 15 -4.12 3.65 -4.20
CA GLY A 15 -3.25 4.37 -3.28
C GLY A 15 -2.60 5.60 -3.93
N SER A 16 -2.16 5.48 -5.18
CA SER A 16 -1.54 6.60 -5.92
C SER A 16 -2.55 7.69 -6.27
N ILE A 17 -3.79 7.32 -6.60
CA ILE A 17 -4.88 8.29 -6.82
C ILE A 17 -5.17 9.09 -5.55
N VAL A 18 -5.25 8.42 -4.38
CA VAL A 18 -5.48 9.11 -3.09
C VAL A 18 -4.30 10.00 -2.73
N ALA A 19 -3.06 9.54 -2.92
CA ALA A 19 -1.87 10.35 -2.69
C ALA A 19 -1.84 11.60 -3.57
N PHE A 20 -2.14 11.45 -4.87
CA PHE A 20 -2.31 12.57 -5.80
C PHE A 20 -3.39 13.54 -5.33
N ALA A 21 -4.58 13.03 -5.01
CA ALA A 21 -5.71 13.87 -4.61
C ALA A 21 -5.42 14.68 -3.33
N LYS A 22 -4.65 14.12 -2.38
CA LYS A 22 -4.21 14.83 -1.18
C LYS A 22 -3.18 15.91 -1.46
N LEU A 23 -2.18 15.63 -2.29
CA LEU A 23 -1.14 16.62 -2.65
C LEU A 23 -1.70 17.76 -3.52
N GLN A 24 -2.69 17.45 -4.36
CA GLN A 24 -3.38 18.44 -5.19
C GLN A 24 -4.42 19.27 -4.39
N GLY A 25 -4.68 18.92 -3.13
CA GLY A 25 -5.67 19.60 -2.29
C GLY A 25 -7.13 19.28 -2.63
N LEU A 26 -7.39 18.26 -3.47
CA LEU A 26 -8.74 17.76 -3.76
C LEU A 26 -9.33 16.99 -2.56
N VAL A 27 -8.46 16.34 -1.78
CA VAL A 27 -8.78 15.66 -0.53
C VAL A 27 -7.96 16.33 0.58
N THR A 28 -8.52 16.40 1.80
CA THR A 28 -7.79 16.99 2.92
C THR A 28 -6.45 16.27 3.17
N GLY A 29 -5.39 17.06 3.36
CA GLY A 29 -4.08 16.55 3.74
C GLY A 29 -3.99 16.07 5.19
N LYS A 30 -5.05 16.28 6.00
CA LYS A 30 -5.09 15.76 7.37
C LYS A 30 -5.29 14.23 7.36
N PRO A 31 -4.67 13.49 8.30
CA PRO A 31 -4.97 12.08 8.54
C PRO A 31 -6.48 11.85 8.71
N LEU A 32 -7.06 11.02 7.85
CA LEU A 32 -8.46 10.58 7.97
C LEU A 32 -8.47 9.16 8.50
N ALA A 33 -8.55 9.04 9.83
CA ALA A 33 -8.68 7.76 10.52
C ALA A 33 -10.08 7.59 11.11
N PHE A 34 -10.64 6.39 11.05
CA PHE A 34 -11.93 6.05 11.64
C PHE A 34 -11.79 4.85 12.60
N PRO A 35 -12.69 4.71 13.60
CA PRO A 35 -12.60 3.62 14.56
C PRO A 35 -12.64 2.25 13.85
N PHE A 36 -11.79 1.31 14.29
CA PHE A 36 -11.62 -0.04 13.74
C PHE A 36 -10.99 -0.15 12.34
N GLN A 37 -10.44 0.92 11.77
CA GLN A 37 -9.82 0.88 10.43
C GLN A 37 -8.72 -0.18 10.29
N HIS A 38 -7.85 -0.38 11.29
CA HIS A 38 -6.82 -1.42 11.22
C HIS A 38 -7.41 -2.84 11.16
N HIS A 39 -8.49 -3.09 11.90
CA HIS A 39 -9.20 -4.37 11.88
C HIS A 39 -9.86 -4.59 10.53
N LEU A 40 -10.46 -3.55 9.94
CA LEU A 40 -11.03 -3.63 8.59
C LEU A 40 -9.93 -3.90 7.55
N ASN A 41 -8.81 -3.18 7.60
CA ASN A 41 -7.70 -3.38 6.67
C ASN A 41 -7.11 -4.78 6.78
N ALA A 42 -6.96 -5.30 8.01
CA ALA A 42 -6.51 -6.67 8.24
C ALA A 42 -7.53 -7.69 7.71
N ALA A 43 -8.84 -7.47 7.96
CA ALA A 43 -9.90 -8.34 7.44
C ALA A 43 -9.93 -8.37 5.91
N LEU A 44 -9.77 -7.22 5.25
CA LEU A 44 -9.67 -7.15 3.79
C LEU A 44 -8.40 -7.84 3.27
N GLY A 45 -7.28 -7.71 3.97
CA GLY A 45 -6.04 -8.42 3.62
C GLY A 45 -6.18 -9.94 3.71
N VAL A 46 -6.80 -10.43 4.78
CA VAL A 46 -7.13 -11.86 4.95
C VAL A 46 -8.12 -12.31 3.88
N LEU A 47 -9.15 -11.50 3.59
CA LEU A 47 -10.12 -11.79 2.54
C LEU A 47 -9.45 -11.93 1.17
N THR A 48 -8.50 -11.06 0.83
CA THR A 48 -7.71 -11.18 -0.41
C THR A 48 -6.96 -12.52 -0.48
N ILE A 49 -6.35 -12.97 0.62
CA ILE A 49 -5.68 -14.28 0.67
C ILE A 49 -6.68 -15.42 0.46
N LEU A 50 -7.84 -15.39 1.13
CA LEU A 50 -8.89 -16.40 0.97
C LEU A 50 -9.42 -16.46 -0.47
N LEU A 51 -9.60 -15.31 -1.11
CA LEU A 51 -10.02 -15.23 -2.52
C LEU A 51 -8.95 -15.79 -3.46
N ILE A 52 -7.66 -15.57 -3.18
CA ILE A 52 -6.57 -16.19 -3.94
C ILE A 52 -6.60 -17.72 -3.79
N VAL A 53 -6.79 -18.24 -2.58
CA VAL A 53 -6.92 -19.69 -2.35
C VAL A 53 -8.12 -20.24 -3.12
N TRP A 54 -9.26 -19.55 -3.09
CA TRP A 54 -10.44 -19.95 -3.84
C TRP A 54 -10.22 -19.91 -5.36
N LEU A 55 -9.53 -18.89 -5.88
CA LEU A 55 -9.15 -18.80 -7.28
C LEU A 55 -8.31 -20.01 -7.71
N VAL A 56 -7.28 -20.36 -6.93
CA VAL A 56 -6.36 -21.47 -7.26
C VAL A 56 -7.09 -22.82 -7.25
N GLN A 57 -8.05 -23.02 -6.35
CA GLN A 57 -8.80 -24.28 -6.26
C GLN A 57 -9.89 -24.39 -7.32
N SER A 58 -10.63 -23.31 -7.60
CA SER A 58 -11.81 -23.33 -8.46
C SER A 58 -11.54 -22.98 -9.91
N ASN A 59 -10.47 -22.21 -10.19
CA ASN A 59 -10.18 -21.58 -11.49
C ASN A 59 -11.36 -20.80 -12.08
N ALA A 60 -12.29 -20.33 -11.22
CA ALA A 60 -13.41 -19.51 -11.65
C ALA A 60 -12.98 -18.05 -11.86
N ASP A 61 -13.68 -17.34 -12.75
CA ASP A 61 -13.39 -15.92 -13.02
C ASP A 61 -13.83 -15.00 -11.88
N ALA A 62 -14.89 -15.39 -11.15
CA ALA A 62 -15.48 -14.61 -10.06
C ALA A 62 -14.47 -14.17 -8.98
N PRO A 63 -13.63 -15.07 -8.40
CA PRO A 63 -12.63 -14.66 -7.41
C PRO A 63 -11.62 -13.65 -7.96
N MET A 64 -11.26 -13.68 -9.25
CA MET A 64 -10.35 -12.70 -9.82
C MET A 64 -10.93 -11.28 -9.75
N TRP A 65 -12.19 -11.11 -10.16
CA TRP A 65 -12.87 -9.81 -10.09
C TRP A 65 -13.06 -9.32 -8.65
N LEU A 66 -13.32 -10.24 -7.71
CA LEU A 66 -13.42 -9.91 -6.29
C LEU A 66 -12.06 -9.48 -5.70
N ILE A 67 -10.96 -10.15 -6.09
CA ILE A 67 -9.60 -9.74 -5.68
C ILE A 67 -9.32 -8.31 -6.14
N VAL A 68 -9.68 -7.96 -7.39
CA VAL A 68 -9.53 -6.60 -7.91
C VAL A 68 -10.34 -5.62 -7.06
N ALA A 69 -11.63 -5.88 -6.85
CA ALA A 69 -12.51 -4.99 -6.08
C ALA A 69 -12.01 -4.75 -4.64
N VAL A 70 -11.65 -5.84 -3.94
CA VAL A 70 -11.13 -5.77 -2.56
C VAL A 70 -9.79 -5.04 -2.52
N SER A 71 -8.89 -5.30 -3.47
CA SER A 71 -7.57 -4.66 -3.54
C SER A 71 -7.65 -3.16 -3.82
N LEU A 72 -8.59 -2.74 -4.69
CA LEU A 72 -8.87 -1.32 -4.93
C LEU A 72 -9.39 -0.64 -3.66
N ALA A 73 -10.31 -1.27 -2.93
CA ALA A 73 -10.81 -0.73 -1.66
C ALA A 73 -9.69 -0.66 -0.60
N LEU A 74 -8.87 -1.70 -0.51
CA LEU A 74 -7.76 -1.79 0.43
C LEU A 74 -6.71 -0.70 0.17
N GLY A 75 -6.35 -0.44 -1.10
CA GLY A 75 -5.41 0.63 -1.45
C GLY A 75 -5.91 2.02 -1.02
N LEU A 76 -7.20 2.29 -1.20
CA LEU A 76 -7.81 3.53 -0.70
C LEU A 76 -7.73 3.61 0.84
N LEU A 77 -8.13 2.55 1.53
CA LEU A 77 -8.20 2.50 3.00
C LEU A 77 -6.83 2.53 3.69
N LEU A 78 -5.76 2.06 3.02
CA LEU A 78 -4.40 2.12 3.53
C LEU A 78 -3.80 3.54 3.47
N ILE A 79 -4.15 4.35 2.46
CA ILE A 79 -3.53 5.67 2.23
C ILE A 79 -4.33 6.81 2.89
N LEU A 80 -5.63 6.63 3.15
CA LEU A 80 -6.47 7.60 3.86
C LEU A 80 -5.93 8.07 5.24
N PRO A 81 -5.42 7.20 6.13
CA PRO A 81 -4.97 7.63 7.46
C PRO A 81 -3.59 8.32 7.42
N ILE A 82 -2.89 8.28 6.30
CA ILE A 82 -1.55 8.86 6.20
C ILE A 82 -1.64 10.37 5.96
N GLY A 83 -0.88 11.16 6.73
CA GLY A 83 -0.87 12.61 6.61
C GLY A 83 -0.18 13.11 5.34
N GLY A 84 -0.55 14.30 4.87
CA GLY A 84 0.03 14.94 3.69
C GLY A 84 1.55 15.13 3.77
N ALA A 85 2.07 15.39 4.97
CA ALA A 85 3.52 15.53 5.21
C ALA A 85 4.31 14.24 4.94
N ASP A 86 3.67 13.07 5.06
CA ASP A 86 4.30 11.76 4.86
C ASP A 86 4.04 11.19 3.46
N MET A 87 3.22 11.86 2.64
CA MET A 87 2.87 11.43 1.29
C MET A 87 4.07 11.17 0.38
N PRO A 88 5.18 11.95 0.42
CA PRO A 88 6.35 11.65 -0.42
C PRO A 88 6.91 10.25 -0.19
N VAL A 89 6.95 9.79 1.07
CA VAL A 89 7.41 8.43 1.42
C VAL A 89 6.42 7.39 0.89
N VAL A 90 5.12 7.64 1.05
CA VAL A 90 4.06 6.75 0.53
C VAL A 90 4.15 6.59 -0.98
N ILE A 91 4.39 7.67 -1.72
CA ILE A 91 4.53 7.63 -3.18
C ILE A 91 5.74 6.77 -3.58
N SER A 92 6.87 6.92 -2.87
CA SER A 92 8.04 6.07 -3.09
C SER A 92 7.77 4.59 -2.79
N MET A 93 6.97 4.29 -1.75
CA MET A 93 6.53 2.93 -1.44
C MET A 93 5.60 2.35 -2.51
N LEU A 94 4.64 3.13 -2.97
CA LEU A 94 3.74 2.73 -4.06
C LEU A 94 4.53 2.49 -5.36
N ASN A 95 5.59 3.24 -5.62
CA ASN A 95 6.53 2.97 -6.71
C ASN A 95 7.30 1.64 -6.53
N SER A 96 7.65 1.27 -5.29
CA SER A 96 8.20 -0.07 -5.03
C SER A 96 7.17 -1.15 -5.35
N TYR A 97 5.91 -0.96 -4.94
CA TYR A 97 4.83 -1.92 -5.15
C TYR A 97 4.49 -2.11 -6.64
N SER A 98 4.52 -1.06 -7.46
CA SER A 98 4.34 -1.19 -8.91
C SER A 98 5.45 -2.06 -9.55
N GLY A 99 6.69 -1.94 -9.07
CA GLY A 99 7.81 -2.80 -9.49
C GLY A 99 7.58 -4.28 -9.15
N TRP A 100 7.18 -4.59 -7.91
CA TRP A 100 6.85 -5.96 -7.50
C TRP A 100 5.64 -6.54 -8.23
N ALA A 101 4.62 -5.71 -8.51
CA ALA A 101 3.48 -6.11 -9.34
C ALA A 101 3.93 -6.47 -10.77
N ALA A 102 4.78 -5.64 -11.38
CA ALA A 102 5.34 -5.90 -12.70
C ALA A 102 6.17 -7.19 -12.74
N ALA A 103 6.99 -7.43 -11.71
CA ALA A 103 7.76 -8.67 -11.60
C ALA A 103 6.84 -9.91 -11.45
N GLY A 104 5.79 -9.82 -10.64
CA GLY A 104 4.81 -10.89 -10.46
C GLY A 104 4.05 -11.26 -11.74
N ILE A 105 3.65 -10.24 -12.53
CA ILE A 105 3.07 -10.46 -13.86
C ILE A 105 4.14 -10.98 -14.84
N GLY A 106 5.38 -10.52 -14.74
CA GLY A 106 6.52 -11.02 -15.52
C GLY A 106 6.73 -12.52 -15.37
N PHE A 107 6.64 -13.06 -14.15
CA PHE A 107 6.66 -14.51 -13.91
C PHE A 107 5.48 -15.22 -14.58
N THR A 108 4.29 -14.65 -14.51
CA THR A 108 3.09 -15.23 -15.16
C THR A 108 3.26 -15.30 -16.69
N LEU A 109 3.83 -14.26 -17.29
CA LEU A 109 4.03 -14.14 -18.73
C LEU A 109 5.36 -14.77 -19.22
N GLN A 110 6.16 -15.34 -18.32
CA GLN A 110 7.52 -15.83 -18.62
C GLN A 110 8.38 -14.78 -19.34
N ASN A 111 8.24 -13.50 -18.96
CA ASN A 111 8.92 -12.38 -19.60
C ASN A 111 10.07 -11.87 -18.71
N ASN A 112 11.30 -12.25 -19.07
CA ASN A 112 12.51 -11.88 -18.34
C ASN A 112 12.70 -10.36 -18.21
N LEU A 113 12.29 -9.58 -19.21
CA LEU A 113 12.42 -8.12 -19.14
C LEU A 113 11.53 -7.55 -18.04
N LEU A 114 10.27 -7.98 -17.94
CA LEU A 114 9.36 -7.55 -16.88
C LEU A 114 9.81 -8.00 -15.49
N ILE A 115 10.37 -9.21 -15.38
CA ILE A 115 10.90 -9.73 -14.12
C ILE A 115 12.08 -8.87 -13.64
N VAL A 116 13.08 -8.66 -14.51
CA VAL A 116 14.30 -7.93 -14.15
C VAL A 116 14.02 -6.46 -13.90
N THR A 117 13.26 -5.80 -14.78
CA THR A 117 12.92 -4.37 -14.61
C THR A 117 12.01 -4.16 -13.40
N GLY A 118 11.01 -5.03 -13.18
CA GLY A 118 10.14 -4.97 -12.02
C GLY A 118 10.89 -5.13 -10.70
N ALA A 119 11.81 -6.11 -10.61
CA ALA A 119 12.64 -6.32 -9.43
C ALA A 119 13.60 -5.14 -9.16
N LEU A 120 14.18 -4.55 -10.21
CA LEU A 120 15.05 -3.39 -10.10
C LEU A 120 14.28 -2.16 -9.58
N VAL A 121 13.10 -1.88 -10.14
CA VAL A 121 12.24 -0.78 -9.68
C VAL A 121 11.75 -1.03 -8.26
N GLY A 122 11.30 -2.25 -7.96
CA GLY A 122 10.78 -2.63 -6.64
C GLY A 122 11.83 -2.48 -5.54
N SER A 123 13.02 -3.03 -5.74
CA SER A 123 14.13 -2.89 -4.78
C SER A 123 14.60 -1.44 -4.62
N SER A 124 14.77 -0.70 -5.71
CA SER A 124 15.15 0.72 -5.68
C SER A 124 14.15 1.57 -4.91
N GLY A 125 12.85 1.39 -5.16
CA GLY A 125 11.79 2.09 -4.44
C GLY A 125 11.78 1.77 -2.94
N ALA A 126 12.04 0.53 -2.54
CA ALA A 126 12.12 0.15 -1.13
C ALA A 126 13.30 0.84 -0.42
N ILE A 127 14.47 0.85 -1.07
CA ILE A 127 15.67 1.52 -0.55
C ILE A 127 15.45 3.02 -0.44
N LEU A 128 14.89 3.66 -1.48
CA LEU A 128 14.60 5.09 -1.48
C LEU A 128 13.64 5.44 -0.34
N SER A 129 12.57 4.68 -0.17
CA SER A 129 11.58 4.91 0.89
C SER A 129 12.19 4.79 2.29
N TYR A 130 13.11 3.85 2.49
CA TYR A 130 13.87 3.72 3.73
C TYR A 130 14.77 4.94 4.00
N ILE A 131 15.52 5.39 2.98
CA ILE A 131 16.39 6.58 3.10
C ILE A 131 15.56 7.84 3.38
N MET A 132 14.39 7.99 2.74
CA MET A 132 13.47 9.10 3.00
C MET A 132 12.95 9.09 4.44
N CYS A 133 12.51 7.92 4.94
CA CYS A 133 12.09 7.78 6.35
C CYS A 133 13.21 8.20 7.32
N LYS A 134 14.44 7.73 7.07
CA LYS A 134 15.62 8.07 7.87
C LYS A 134 15.94 9.57 7.81
N GLY A 135 15.86 10.18 6.63
CA GLY A 135 16.06 11.63 6.45
C GLY A 135 15.00 12.48 7.16
N MET A 136 13.79 11.95 7.34
CA MET A 136 12.70 12.58 8.09
C MET A 136 12.72 12.25 9.59
N ASN A 137 13.72 11.49 10.06
CA ASN A 137 13.82 11.00 11.44
C ASN A 137 12.54 10.28 11.94
N ARG A 138 11.85 9.58 11.04
CA ARG A 138 10.63 8.81 11.34
C ARG A 138 10.81 7.36 10.92
N SER A 139 10.23 6.42 11.66
CA SER A 139 10.26 5.01 11.30
C SER A 139 9.28 4.72 10.15
N ILE A 140 9.65 3.77 9.30
CA ILE A 140 8.82 3.29 8.17
C ILE A 140 7.46 2.77 8.64
N PHE A 141 7.43 2.12 9.82
CA PHE A 141 6.22 1.61 10.44
C PHE A 141 5.30 2.74 10.91
N ASN A 142 5.86 3.81 11.50
CA ASN A 142 5.06 4.96 11.95
C ASN A 142 4.45 5.73 10.77
N VAL A 143 5.10 5.71 9.61
CA VAL A 143 4.58 6.32 8.37
C VAL A 143 3.46 5.46 7.76
N ILE A 144 3.66 4.14 7.63
CA ILE A 144 2.68 3.24 7.00
C ILE A 144 1.44 3.01 7.89
N LEU A 145 1.61 2.92 9.21
CA LEU A 145 0.50 2.70 10.14
C LEU A 145 -0.27 3.98 10.47
N GLY A 146 0.13 5.14 9.93
CA GLY A 146 -0.66 6.37 9.98
C GLY A 146 -1.05 6.80 11.40
N GLY A 147 -0.07 6.92 12.32
CA GLY A 147 -0.31 7.46 13.66
C GLY A 147 -0.07 6.52 14.84
N PHE A 148 0.55 5.35 14.63
CA PHE A 148 1.18 4.63 15.74
C PHE A 148 2.39 5.44 16.21
N GLY A 149 2.20 6.25 17.25
CA GLY A 149 3.17 7.26 17.67
C GLY A 149 2.58 8.64 17.94
N GLY A 150 1.29 8.74 18.28
CA GLY A 150 0.99 9.57 19.43
C GLY A 150 1.84 9.03 20.58
N ASP A 151 3.07 9.54 20.71
CA ASP A 151 3.71 9.59 22.00
C ASP A 151 2.63 10.06 22.94
N SER A 152 2.39 9.26 23.98
CA SER A 152 1.78 9.79 25.17
C SER A 152 2.64 10.98 25.54
N GLY A 153 2.22 12.17 25.12
CA GLY A 153 2.77 13.43 25.57
C GLY A 153 2.53 13.45 27.05
N ALA A 154 3.46 12.87 27.80
CA ALA A 154 3.72 13.18 29.19
C ALA A 154 4.27 14.61 29.23
N ALA A 155 3.42 15.55 28.85
CA ALA A 155 3.46 16.95 29.24
C ALA A 155 2.16 17.20 30.04
N SER A 156 1.98 16.39 31.09
CA SER A 156 1.02 16.66 32.15
C SER A 156 1.77 17.34 33.29
N ALA A 157 1.51 18.65 33.41
CA ALA A 157 1.63 19.49 34.59
C ALA A 157 3.05 19.81 35.11
N ALA A 158 3.61 20.90 34.58
CA ALA A 158 4.23 21.91 35.44
C ALA A 158 3.11 22.87 35.90
N ALA A 159 2.64 22.68 37.13
CA ALA A 159 2.02 23.67 38.01
C ALA A 159 2.02 23.10 39.43
#